data_AF-A0A8C2SRL7-F1
#
_entry.id   AF-A0A8C2SRL7-F1
#
_cell.length_a   1.000
_cell.length_b   1.000
_cell.length_c   1.000
_cell.angle_alpha   90.00
_cell.angle_beta   90.00
_cell.angle_gamma   90.00
#
_symmetry.space_group_name_H-M   'P 1'
#
loop_
_entity.id
_entity.type
_entity.pdbx_description
1 polymer ?
#
loop_
_entity_poly.entity_id
_entity_poly.type
_entity_poly.pdbx_seq_one_letter_code
_entity_poly.pdbx_strand_id
1 'polypeptide(L)'
;CPGSKMEALRALLVPALIPEVCFEAMKERPLHAQCLKILLSKGLGYGIVAGSAMVKLPQVLKLYGARSGAGLSLGAVGLELLALGGSVAYSVGHGFPFR
;
A
#
# COMPACT_ATOMS: atom_id res chain seq x y z
N CYS A 1 -2.91 -19.76 -26.60
CA CYS A 1 -3.85 -20.15 -25.53
C CYS A 1 -4.23 -18.95 -24.67
N PRO A 2 -5.52 -18.56 -24.63
CA PRO A 2 -6.00 -17.36 -23.92
C PRO A 2 -5.98 -17.45 -22.37
N GLY A 3 -5.59 -18.59 -21.78
CA GLY A 3 -5.60 -18.81 -20.32
C GLY A 3 -4.42 -18.22 -19.53
N SER A 4 -3.28 -17.91 -20.17
CA SER A 4 -2.05 -17.52 -19.44
C SER A 4 -2.13 -16.15 -18.74
N LYS A 5 -2.85 -15.17 -19.33
CA LYS A 5 -2.96 -13.81 -18.75
C LYS A 5 -3.88 -13.76 -17.53
N MET A 6 -4.96 -14.54 -17.55
CA MET A 6 -5.94 -14.57 -16.46
C MET A 6 -5.40 -15.24 -15.21
N GLU A 7 -4.61 -16.31 -15.36
CA GLU A 7 -3.96 -17.00 -14.24
C GLU A 7 -2.86 -16.15 -13.60
N ALA A 8 -2.08 -15.41 -14.41
CA ALA A 8 -1.08 -14.47 -13.89
C ALA A 8 -1.74 -13.31 -13.13
N LEU A 9 -2.86 -12.79 -13.62
CA LEU A 9 -3.64 -11.78 -12.93
C LEU A 9 -4.20 -12.32 -11.62
N ARG A 10 -4.72 -13.55 -11.60
CA ARG A 10 -5.25 -14.23 -10.40
C ARG A 10 -4.16 -14.40 -9.33
N ALA A 11 -2.99 -14.91 -9.72
CA ALA A 11 -1.86 -15.13 -8.82
C ALA A 11 -1.32 -13.83 -8.18
N LEU A 12 -1.46 -12.69 -8.85
CA LEU A 12 -1.03 -11.40 -8.32
C LEU A 12 -2.14 -10.67 -7.54
N LEU A 13 -3.36 -10.68 -8.05
CA LEU A 13 -4.48 -9.88 -7.53
C LEU A 13 -5.10 -10.51 -6.27
N VAL A 14 -5.10 -11.84 -6.16
CA VAL A 14 -5.71 -12.53 -5.03
C VAL A 14 -4.97 -12.28 -3.71
N PRO A 15 -3.66 -12.55 -3.61
CA PRO A 15 -2.94 -12.31 -2.36
C PRO A 15 -2.82 -10.82 -2.03
N ALA A 16 -2.81 -9.95 -3.04
CA ALA A 16 -2.56 -8.52 -2.85
C ALA A 16 -3.84 -7.69 -2.60
N LEU A 17 -4.97 -8.03 -3.24
CA LEU A 17 -6.10 -7.09 -3.39
C LEU A 17 -7.49 -7.70 -3.10
N ILE A 18 -7.76 -8.97 -3.44
CA ILE A 18 -9.13 -9.57 -3.40
C ILE A 18 -9.11 -11.05 -2.98
N PRO A 19 -10.07 -11.56 -2.18
CA PRO A 19 -10.21 -13.01 -1.95
C PRO A 19 -10.64 -13.77 -3.23
N GLU A 20 -10.15 -15.00 -3.43
CA GLU A 20 -10.43 -15.88 -4.60
C GLU A 20 -11.91 -15.89 -5.00
N VAL A 21 -12.80 -15.96 -4.00
CA VAL A 21 -14.26 -16.02 -4.16
C VAL A 21 -14.82 -14.78 -4.85
N CYS A 22 -14.22 -13.62 -4.61
CA CYS A 22 -14.62 -12.36 -5.24
C CYS A 22 -14.08 -12.20 -6.65
N PHE A 23 -12.93 -12.80 -6.97
CA PHE A 23 -12.39 -12.79 -8.33
C PHE A 23 -13.28 -13.57 -9.30
N GLU A 24 -13.72 -14.76 -8.89
CA GLU A 24 -14.69 -15.56 -9.67
C GLU A 24 -16.08 -14.90 -9.71
N ALA A 25 -16.57 -14.37 -8.58
CA ALA A 25 -17.88 -13.69 -8.55
C ALA A 25 -17.93 -12.45 -9.46
N MET A 26 -16.84 -11.68 -9.59
CA MET A 26 -16.80 -10.52 -10.49
C MET A 26 -16.87 -10.90 -11.97
N LYS A 27 -16.38 -12.09 -12.34
CA LYS A 27 -16.40 -12.60 -13.71
C LYS A 27 -17.82 -12.92 -14.18
N GLU A 28 -18.67 -13.38 -13.27
CA GLU A 28 -20.06 -13.75 -13.57
C GLU A 28 -21.05 -12.61 -13.31
N ARG A 29 -20.84 -11.82 -12.24
CA ARG A 29 -21.70 -10.71 -11.81
C ARG A 29 -20.83 -9.56 -11.30
N PRO A 30 -20.55 -8.52 -12.12
CA PRO A 30 -19.69 -7.41 -11.72
C PRO A 30 -20.27 -6.54 -10.58
N LEU A 31 -21.55 -6.75 -10.20
CA LEU A 31 -22.29 -5.93 -9.25
C LEU A 31 -22.53 -6.61 -7.89
N HIS A 32 -21.62 -7.48 -7.47
CA HIS A 32 -21.69 -8.04 -6.11
C HIS A 32 -21.20 -7.00 -5.09
N ALA A 33 -22.13 -6.35 -4.40
CA ALA A 33 -21.87 -5.19 -3.53
C ALA A 33 -20.79 -5.45 -2.46
N GLN A 34 -20.70 -6.68 -1.95
CA GLN A 34 -19.71 -7.06 -0.94
C GLN A 34 -18.29 -7.14 -1.51
N CYS A 35 -18.12 -7.68 -2.72
CA CYS A 35 -16.82 -7.77 -3.38
C CYS A 35 -16.32 -6.40 -3.85
N LEU A 36 -17.22 -5.55 -4.35
CA LEU A 36 -16.88 -4.18 -4.72
C LEU A 36 -16.41 -3.36 -3.51
N LYS A 37 -17.06 -3.52 -2.35
CA LYS A 37 -16.63 -2.86 -1.10
C LYS A 37 -15.24 -3.31 -0.66
N ILE A 38 -14.93 -4.61 -0.75
CA ILE A 38 -13.60 -5.14 -0.39
C ILE A 38 -12.53 -4.57 -1.33
N LEU A 39 -12.79 -4.61 -2.63
CA LEU A 39 -11.90 -4.05 -3.64
C LEU A 39 -11.64 -2.55 -3.43
N LEU A 40 -12.71 -1.78 -3.23
CA LEU A 40 -12.61 -0.34 -2.97
C LEU A 40 -11.86 -0.05 -1.67
N SER A 41 -12.14 -0.80 -0.59
CA SER A 41 -11.47 -0.61 0.70
C SER A 41 -9.96 -0.88 0.61
N LYS A 42 -9.58 -1.98 -0.04
CA LYS A 42 -8.16 -2.35 -0.23
C LYS A 42 -7.47 -1.42 -1.22
N GLY A 43 -8.11 -1.09 -2.33
CA GLY A 43 -7.60 -0.16 -3.33
C GLY A 43 -7.40 1.25 -2.75
N LEU A 44 -8.36 1.73 -1.95
CA LEU A 44 -8.24 3.01 -1.26
C LEU A 44 -7.09 3.00 -0.24
N GLY A 45 -6.94 1.91 0.53
CA GLY A 45 -5.81 1.75 1.45
C GLY A 45 -4.46 1.87 0.75
N TYR A 46 -4.24 1.12 -0.34
CA TYR A 46 -3.01 1.26 -1.14
C TYR A 46 -2.85 2.64 -1.76
N GLY A 47 -3.93 3.26 -2.23
CA GLY A 47 -3.90 4.62 -2.77
C GLY A 47 -3.46 5.65 -1.73
N ILE A 48 -3.92 5.52 -0.48
CA ILE A 48 -3.52 6.38 0.63
C ILE A 48 -2.03 6.19 0.95
N VAL A 49 -1.54 4.95 1.06
CA VAL A 49 -0.12 4.68 1.33
C VAL A 49 0.76 5.21 0.21
N ALA A 50 0.40 4.94 -1.06
CA ALA A 50 1.16 5.40 -2.22
C ALA A 50 1.14 6.93 -2.35
N GLY A 51 -0.01 7.57 -2.14
CA GLY A 51 -0.15 9.03 -2.15
C GLY A 51 0.65 9.69 -1.04
N SER A 52 0.61 9.14 0.18
CA SER A 52 1.41 9.60 1.32
C SER A 52 2.92 9.47 1.07
N ALA A 53 3.35 8.37 0.44
CA ALA A 53 4.74 8.21 0.04
C ALA A 53 5.16 9.20 -1.05
N MET A 54 4.29 9.48 -2.04
CA MET A 54 4.55 10.44 -3.11
C MET A 54 4.77 11.88 -2.62
N VAL A 55 4.13 12.29 -1.51
CA VAL A 55 4.36 13.65 -0.94
C VAL A 55 5.60 13.73 -0.05
N LYS A 56 6.03 12.62 0.55
CA LYS A 56 7.25 12.54 1.38
C LYS A 56 8.52 12.35 0.57
N LEU A 57 8.47 11.61 -0.54
CA LEU A 57 9.61 11.35 -1.43
C LEU A 57 10.31 12.62 -1.95
N PRO A 58 9.61 13.66 -2.43
CA PRO A 58 10.24 14.91 -2.87
C PRO A 58 11.01 15.62 -1.76
N GLN A 59 10.54 15.53 -0.52
CA GLN A 59 11.20 16.12 0.64
C GLN A 59 12.50 15.39 0.95
N VAL A 60 12.49 14.05 0.87
CA VAL A 60 13.68 13.20 1.04
C VAL A 60 14.70 13.45 -0.08
N LEU A 61 14.26 13.54 -1.34
CA LEU A 61 15.12 13.80 -2.49
C LEU A 61 15.79 15.19 -2.41
N LYS A 62 15.05 16.21 -1.95
CA LYS A 62 15.63 17.55 -1.70
C LYS A 62 16.70 17.51 -0.62
N LEU A 63 16.50 16.77 0.47
CA LEU A 63 17.49 16.59 1.52
C LEU A 63 18.75 15.88 1.02
N TYR A 64 18.57 14.83 0.21
CA TYR A 64 19.67 14.09 -0.41
C TYR A 64 20.48 14.97 -1.38
N GLY A 65 19.79 15.77 -2.21
CA GLY A 65 20.42 16.66 -3.19
C GLY A 65 21.13 17.87 -2.56
N ALA A 66 20.57 18.46 -1.50
CA ALA A 66 21.18 19.60 -0.83
C ALA A 66 22.44 19.23 -0.01
N ARG A 67 22.64 17.93 0.30
CA ARG A 67 23.66 17.42 1.25
C ARG A 67 23.72 18.20 2.59
N SER A 68 22.65 18.92 2.91
CA SER A 68 22.57 19.85 4.03
C SER A 68 21.15 19.82 4.57
N GLY A 69 21.02 19.51 5.85
CA GLY A 69 19.76 19.60 6.59
C GLY A 69 19.49 21.00 7.14
N ALA A 70 20.12 22.05 6.61
CA ALA A 70 19.90 23.42 7.06
C ALA A 70 18.41 23.79 6.92
N GLY A 71 17.73 23.99 8.04
CA GLY A 71 16.28 24.22 8.12
C GLY A 71 15.44 23.00 8.51
N LEU A 72 16.05 21.83 8.71
CA LEU A 72 15.39 20.59 9.14
C LEU A 72 15.91 20.18 10.53
N SER A 73 15.00 20.02 11.49
CA SER A 73 15.37 19.50 12.82
C SER A 73 15.66 18.01 12.73
N LEU A 74 16.94 17.63 12.86
CA LEU A 74 17.36 16.22 12.90
C LEU A 74 16.60 15.43 13.99
N GLY A 75 16.29 16.08 15.12
CA GLY A 75 15.48 15.49 16.19
C GLY A 75 14.04 15.20 15.74
N ALA A 76 13.40 16.13 15.02
CA ALA A 76 12.04 15.92 14.49
C ALA A 76 12.00 14.79 13.44
N VAL A 77 12.97 14.74 12.53
CA VAL A 77 13.07 13.68 11.52
C VAL A 77 13.37 12.32 12.16
N GLY A 78 14.28 12.28 13.15
CA GLY A 78 14.57 11.08 13.91
C GLY A 78 13.35 10.56 14.67
N LEU A 79 12.57 11.46 15.28
CA LEU A 79 11.32 11.11 15.97
C LEU A 79 10.25 10.61 15.00
N GLU A 80 10.15 11.21 13.81
CA GLU A 80 9.23 10.76 12.75
C GLU A 80 9.62 9.36 12.23
N LEU A 81 10.92 9.11 12.03
CA LEU A 81 11.43 7.79 11.64
C LEU A 81 11.16 6.74 12.71
N LEU A 82 11.35 7.09 13.99
CA LEU A 82 11.06 6.21 15.13
C LEU A 82 9.56 5.89 15.23
N ALA A 83 8.69 6.88 15.05
CA ALA A 83 7.25 6.68 15.09
C ALA A 83 6.74 5.79 13.94
N LEU A 84 7.22 6.05 12.72
CA LEU A 84 6.89 5.23 11.55
C LEU A 84 7.49 3.83 11.66
N GLY A 85 8.76 3.72 12.04
CA GLY A 85 9.46 2.46 12.24
C GLY A 85 8.81 1.60 13.33
N GLY A 86 8.40 2.22 14.44
CA GLY A 86 7.65 1.57 15.52
C GLY A 86 6.29 1.07 15.04
N SER A 87 5.57 1.88 14.25
CA SER A 87 4.27 1.48 13.67
C SER A 87 4.42 0.29 12.71
N VAL A 88 5.47 0.27 11.89
CA VAL A 88 5.78 -0.84 10.99
C VAL A 88 6.19 -2.09 11.77
N ALA A 89 7.09 -1.95 12.75
CA ALA A 89 7.55 -3.06 13.59
C ALA A 89 6.38 -3.71 14.36
N TYR A 90 5.49 -2.89 14.92
CA TYR A 90 4.26 -3.34 15.58
C TYR A 90 3.34 -4.10 14.62
N SER A 91 3.12 -3.54 13.43
CA SER A 91 2.24 -4.15 12.42
C SER A 91 2.80 -5.48 11.91
N VAL A 92 4.11 -5.56 11.67
CA VAL A 92 4.80 -6.79 11.26
C VAL A 92 4.77 -7.85 12.38
N GLY A 93 5.03 -7.44 13.63
CA GLY A 93 5.01 -8.35 14.78
C GLY A 93 3.64 -8.97 15.06
N HIS A 94 2.56 -8.25 14.74
CA HIS A 94 1.19 -8.74 14.88
C HIS A 94 0.58 -9.29 13.58
N GLY A 95 1.35 -9.39 12.50
CA GLY A 95 0.87 -9.92 11.21
C GLY A 95 -0.23 -9.06 10.57
N PHE A 96 -0.31 -7.77 10.91
CA PHE A 96 -1.20 -6.82 10.25
C PHE A 96 -0.48 -6.28 9.02
N PRO A 97 -0.86 -6.68 7.79
CA PRO A 97 -0.31 -6.06 6.59
C PRO A 97 -0.75 -4.60 6.60
N PHE A 98 0.23 -3.70 6.58
CA PHE A 98 0.15 -2.24 6.45
C PHE A 98 -1.29 -1.68 6.53
N ARG A 99 -1.61 -1.10 7.69
CA ARG A 99 -2.82 -0.31 7.87
C ARG A 99 -2.91 0.82 6.84
#